data_AF-A0A829M224-F1
#
_entry.id   AF-A0A829M224-F1
#
_cell.length_a   1.000
_cell.length_b   1.000
_cell.length_c   1.000
_cell.angle_alpha   90.00
_cell.angle_beta   90.00
_cell.angle_gamma   90.00
#
_symmetry.space_group_name_H-M   'P 1'
#
loop_
_entity.id
_entity.type
_entity.pdbx_description
1 polymer ?
#
loop_
_entity_poly.entity_id
_entity_poly.type
_entity_poly.pdbx_seq_one_letter_code
_entity_poly.pdbx_strand_id
1 'polypeptide(L)'
;MAQRRMFSKKITDTDMFLDLPASAQNLYFHLNMHADDDGFLGNVKTIKRMVGASDDDLKLLAAKQLILVFEDGVTVIRDWRVHNYIQKDRYRSTIYTDHKRELEVNENQQYQRIETMDPNCIHNVSSLDTQVRLGKDRLEI
;
A
#
# COMPACT_ATOMS: atom_id res chain seq x y z
N MET A 1 -19.83 21.24 -0.95
CA MET A 1 -19.53 20.27 -2.02
C MET A 1 -19.24 18.93 -1.38
N ALA A 2 -19.83 17.84 -1.88
CA ALA A 2 -19.45 16.50 -1.45
C ALA A 2 -18.03 16.17 -1.94
N GLN A 3 -17.19 15.61 -1.08
CA GLN A 3 -15.90 15.05 -1.47
C GLN A 3 -16.16 13.72 -2.17
N ARG A 4 -15.75 13.59 -3.44
CA ARG A 4 -15.84 12.34 -4.20
C ARG A 4 -14.49 11.66 -4.16
N ARG A 5 -14.46 10.39 -3.77
CA ARG A 5 -13.29 9.52 -3.85
C ARG A 5 -13.50 8.51 -4.97
N MET A 6 -12.52 8.41 -5.86
CA MET A 6 -12.52 7.47 -6.98
C MET A 6 -11.60 6.30 -6.66
N PHE A 7 -11.89 5.15 -7.27
CA PHE A 7 -11.06 3.95 -7.20
C PHE A 7 -10.64 3.55 -8.60
N SER A 8 -9.36 3.25 -8.75
CA SER A 8 -8.76 2.91 -10.05
C SER A 8 -8.65 1.41 -10.16
N LYS A 9 -9.23 0.87 -11.24
CA LYS A 9 -9.13 -0.53 -11.62
C LYS A 9 -7.69 -1.00 -11.81
N LYS A 10 -6.77 -0.07 -12.10
CA LYS A 10 -5.33 -0.37 -12.18
C LYS A 10 -4.76 -0.95 -10.88
N ILE A 11 -5.44 -0.74 -9.75
CA ILE A 11 -5.08 -1.30 -8.45
C ILE A 11 -6.11 -2.37 -8.05
N THR A 12 -7.40 -2.04 -8.09
CA THR A 12 -8.46 -2.90 -7.52
C THR A 12 -8.75 -4.16 -8.33
N ASP A 13 -8.41 -4.18 -9.62
CA ASP A 13 -8.66 -5.33 -10.50
C ASP A 13 -7.36 -6.12 -10.76
N THR A 14 -6.32 -5.92 -9.94
CA THR A 14 -5.07 -6.69 -10.01
C THR A 14 -5.20 -7.97 -9.21
N ASP A 15 -4.55 -9.06 -9.67
CA ASP A 15 -4.53 -10.33 -8.94
C ASP A 15 -4.03 -10.15 -7.50
N MET A 16 -2.99 -9.33 -7.30
CA MET A 16 -2.47 -9.02 -5.97
C MET A 16 -3.53 -8.45 -5.02
N PHE A 17 -4.42 -7.58 -5.51
CA PHE A 17 -5.50 -7.01 -4.72
C PHE A 17 -6.65 -7.99 -4.54
N LEU A 18 -7.03 -8.71 -5.60
CA LEU A 18 -8.14 -9.66 -5.59
C LEU A 18 -7.85 -10.89 -4.71
N ASP A 19 -6.58 -11.25 -4.56
CA ASP A 19 -6.11 -12.30 -3.65
C ASP A 19 -6.19 -11.93 -2.16
N LEU A 20 -6.44 -10.65 -1.84
CA LEU A 20 -6.60 -10.22 -0.45
C LEU A 20 -7.90 -10.78 0.15
N PRO A 21 -7.91 -11.09 1.47
CA PRO A 21 -9.15 -11.34 2.20
C PRO A 21 -10.15 -10.21 2.04
N ALA A 22 -11.45 -10.54 1.98
CA ALA A 22 -12.52 -9.55 1.83
C ALA A 22 -12.49 -8.47 2.94
N SER A 23 -12.07 -8.83 4.16
CA SER A 23 -11.85 -7.90 5.27
C SER A 23 -10.76 -6.86 4.98
N ALA A 24 -9.64 -7.28 4.41
CA ALA A 24 -8.55 -6.40 4.01
C ALA A 24 -8.95 -5.50 2.83
N GLN A 25 -9.65 -6.03 1.83
CA GLN A 25 -10.20 -5.24 0.73
C GLN A 25 -11.16 -4.17 1.27
N ASN A 26 -12.10 -4.56 2.14
CA ASN A 26 -13.05 -3.65 2.78
C ASN A 26 -12.33 -2.54 3.56
N LEU A 27 -11.31 -2.91 4.36
CA LEU A 27 -10.49 -1.95 5.08
C LEU A 27 -9.83 -0.94 4.12
N TYR A 28 -9.22 -1.40 3.02
CA TYR A 28 -8.58 -0.53 2.03
C TYR A 28 -9.54 0.50 1.43
N PHE A 29 -10.75 0.07 1.05
CA PHE A 29 -11.78 0.98 0.51
C PHE A 29 -12.19 2.04 1.54
N HIS A 30 -12.40 1.66 2.79
CA HIS A 30 -12.75 2.62 3.84
C HIS A 30 -11.61 3.57 4.18
N LEU A 31 -10.36 3.11 4.22
CA LEU A 31 -9.21 4.00 4.40
C LEU A 31 -9.16 5.07 3.30
N ASN A 32 -9.31 4.68 2.03
CA ASN A 32 -9.38 5.63 0.93
C ASN A 32 -10.55 6.63 1.04
N MET A 33 -11.72 6.16 1.50
CA MET A 33 -12.88 7.04 1.67
C MET A 33 -12.65 8.14 2.72
N HIS A 34 -11.90 7.81 3.77
CA HIS A 34 -11.64 8.71 4.90
C HIS A 34 -10.35 9.54 4.77
N ALA A 35 -9.53 9.29 3.75
CA ALA A 35 -8.27 9.98 3.58
C ALA A 35 -8.47 11.44 3.16
N ASP A 36 -7.50 12.31 3.49
CA ASP A 36 -7.46 13.68 3.00
C ASP A 36 -7.04 13.78 1.52
N ASP A 37 -6.90 14.99 0.97
CA ASP A 37 -6.62 15.15 -0.46
C ASP A 37 -5.19 14.78 -0.87
N ASP A 38 -4.31 14.47 0.08
CA ASP A 38 -3.00 13.86 -0.18
C ASP A 38 -2.97 12.36 0.09
N GLY A 39 -4.06 11.78 0.59
CA GLY A 39 -4.18 10.36 0.89
C GLY A 39 -3.82 9.97 2.31
N PHE A 40 -3.68 10.93 3.23
CA PHE A 40 -3.27 10.68 4.61
C PHE A 40 -4.45 10.53 5.59
N LEU A 41 -4.21 9.76 6.65
CA LEU A 41 -5.15 9.39 7.70
C LEU A 41 -4.43 9.34 9.06
N GLY A 42 -5.03 9.92 10.11
CA GLY A 42 -4.56 9.76 11.50
C GLY A 42 -5.44 8.85 12.36
N ASN A 43 -6.52 8.31 11.79
CA ASN A 43 -7.57 7.58 12.52
C ASN A 43 -7.74 6.14 12.03
N VAL A 44 -6.69 5.52 11.50
CA VAL A 44 -6.71 4.14 10.97
C VAL A 44 -7.25 3.13 11.98
N LYS A 45 -6.84 3.22 13.25
CA LYS A 45 -7.34 2.34 14.32
C LYS A 45 -8.87 2.42 14.48
N THR A 46 -9.43 3.62 14.34
CA THR A 46 -10.88 3.86 14.44
C THR A 46 -11.61 3.29 13.23
N ILE A 47 -11.11 3.52 12.02
CA ILE A 47 -11.72 2.99 10.78
C ILE A 47 -11.67 1.47 10.77
N LYS A 48 -10.52 0.88 11.12
CA LYS A 48 -10.35 -0.57 11.25
C LYS A 48 -11.39 -1.19 12.18
N ARG A 49 -11.60 -0.59 13.36
CA ARG A 49 -12.64 -1.00 14.31
C ARG A 49 -14.05 -0.82 13.76
N MET A 50 -14.31 0.29 13.06
CA MET A 50 -15.62 0.59 12.45
C MET A 50 -16.03 -0.49 11.44
N VAL A 51 -15.09 -0.97 10.63
CA VAL A 51 -15.34 -1.95 9.57
C VAL A 51 -15.18 -3.40 10.04
N GLY A 52 -14.82 -3.62 11.31
CA GLY A 52 -14.59 -4.95 11.87
C GLY A 52 -13.36 -5.67 11.32
N ALA A 53 -12.35 -4.95 10.82
CA ALA A 53 -11.12 -5.54 10.31
C ALA A 53 -10.12 -5.86 11.44
N SER A 54 -9.29 -6.88 11.21
CA SER A 54 -8.26 -7.33 12.14
C SER A 54 -6.97 -6.50 12.03
N ASP A 55 -6.08 -6.63 13.02
CA ASP A 55 -4.72 -6.09 12.90
C ASP A 55 -3.92 -6.74 11.77
N ASP A 56 -4.19 -8.01 11.46
CA ASP A 56 -3.50 -8.72 10.40
C ASP A 56 -3.93 -8.25 9.01
N ASP A 57 -5.18 -7.82 8.83
CA ASP A 57 -5.63 -7.14 7.60
C ASP A 57 -4.80 -5.86 7.36
N LEU A 58 -4.60 -5.04 8.41
CA LEU A 58 -3.83 -3.80 8.30
C LEU A 58 -2.35 -4.09 7.98
N LYS A 59 -1.75 -5.08 8.67
CA LYS A 59 -0.37 -5.51 8.39
C LYS A 59 -0.25 -6.07 6.97
N LEU A 60 -1.25 -6.80 6.49
CA LEU A 60 -1.26 -7.36 5.14
C LEU A 60 -1.30 -6.25 4.09
N LEU A 61 -2.14 -5.22 4.27
CA LEU A 61 -2.17 -4.05 3.38
C LEU A 61 -0.81 -3.33 3.35
N ALA A 62 -0.15 -3.20 4.50
CA ALA A 62 1.19 -2.61 4.58
C ALA A 62 2.26 -3.50 3.90
N ALA A 63 2.21 -4.82 4.13
CA ALA A 63 3.14 -5.78 3.54
C ALA A 63 3.02 -5.86 2.01
N LYS A 64 1.79 -5.73 1.49
CA LYS A 64 1.50 -5.62 0.06
C LYS A 64 1.76 -4.21 -0.50
N GLN A 65 2.26 -3.30 0.32
CA GLN A 65 2.55 -1.92 -0.02
C GLN A 65 1.36 -1.18 -0.63
N LEU A 66 0.12 -1.46 -0.20
CA LEU A 66 -1.07 -0.69 -0.58
C LEU A 66 -1.22 0.57 0.29
N ILE A 67 -0.66 0.53 1.49
CA ILE A 67 -0.57 1.64 2.43
C ILE A 67 0.84 1.75 2.99
N LEU A 68 1.24 2.95 3.42
CA LEU A 68 2.46 3.16 4.20
C LEU A 68 2.05 3.66 5.59
N VAL A 69 2.48 2.95 6.63
CA VAL A 69 2.20 3.29 8.02
C VAL A 69 3.45 3.91 8.63
N PHE A 70 3.32 5.07 9.26
CA PHE A 70 4.37 5.77 10.00
C PHE A 70 4.41 5.31 11.46
N GLU A 71 5.51 5.60 12.17
CA GLU A 71 5.73 5.12 13.54
C GLU A 71 4.68 5.64 14.54
N ASP A 72 4.19 6.87 14.33
CA ASP A 72 3.14 7.48 15.14
C ASP A 72 1.72 6.96 14.81
N GLY A 73 1.61 6.08 13.81
CA GLY A 73 0.35 5.50 13.36
C GLY A 73 -0.41 6.35 12.34
N VAL A 74 0.16 7.45 11.86
CA VAL A 74 -0.30 8.10 10.63
C VAL A 74 -0.11 7.13 9.48
N THR A 75 -1.03 7.13 8.52
CA THR A 75 -0.98 6.25 7.37
C THR A 75 -1.31 7.02 6.11
N VAL A 76 -0.63 6.69 5.01
CA VAL A 76 -0.94 7.20 3.68
C VAL A 76 -1.32 6.05 2.74
N ILE A 77 -2.29 6.28 1.86
CA ILE A 77 -2.58 5.37 0.76
C ILE A 77 -1.50 5.52 -0.30
N ARG A 78 -0.76 4.45 -0.61
CA ARG A 78 0.37 4.52 -1.55
C ARG A 78 -0.06 5.00 -2.93
N ASP A 79 -1.14 4.43 -3.44
CA ASP A 79 -1.67 4.66 -4.79
C ASP A 79 -2.68 5.82 -4.86
N TRP A 80 -2.66 6.74 -3.88
CA TRP A 80 -3.68 7.79 -3.79
C TRP A 80 -3.85 8.61 -5.07
N ARG A 81 -2.74 8.98 -5.71
CA ARG A 81 -2.74 9.80 -6.94
C ARG A 81 -3.16 9.01 -8.18
N VAL A 82 -3.01 7.68 -8.15
CA VAL A 82 -3.56 6.78 -9.17
C VAL A 82 -5.08 6.70 -9.04
N HIS A 83 -5.58 6.72 -7.80
CA HIS A 83 -7.01 6.71 -7.51
C HIS A 83 -7.69 8.05 -7.75
N ASN A 84 -7.08 9.13 -7.30
CA ASN A 84 -7.72 10.44 -7.18
C ASN A 84 -6.89 11.53 -7.86
N TYR A 85 -7.45 12.09 -8.93
CA TYR A 85 -7.01 13.37 -9.46
C TYR A 85 -7.85 14.50 -8.86
N ILE A 86 -7.22 15.41 -8.12
CA ILE A 86 -7.88 16.53 -7.43
C ILE A 86 -7.41 17.84 -8.08
N GLN A 87 -8.37 18.65 -8.54
CA GLN A 87 -8.08 19.93 -9.16
C GLN A 87 -7.54 20.93 -8.13
N LYS A 88 -6.58 21.78 -8.56
CA LYS A 88 -5.83 22.69 -7.70
C LYS A 88 -6.71 23.67 -6.91
N ASP A 89 -7.82 24.13 -7.49
CA ASP A 89 -8.75 25.09 -6.89
C ASP A 89 -9.53 24.52 -5.69
N ARG A 90 -9.65 23.19 -5.60
CA ARG A 90 -10.36 22.50 -4.51
C ARG A 90 -9.45 21.72 -3.58
N TYR A 91 -8.19 21.55 -3.94
CA TYR A 91 -7.20 20.80 -3.20
C TYR A 91 -6.90 21.41 -1.82
N ARG A 92 -6.89 20.55 -0.80
CA ARG A 92 -6.45 20.92 0.56
C ARG A 92 -5.29 20.02 1.00
N SER A 93 -4.10 20.60 1.16
CA SER A 93 -2.93 19.85 1.64
C SER A 93 -3.19 19.20 2.98
N THR A 94 -2.56 18.04 3.17
CA THR A 94 -2.53 17.33 4.44
C THR A 94 -1.95 18.18 5.56
N ILE A 95 -2.44 17.91 6.78
CA ILE A 95 -1.85 18.43 8.02
C ILE A 95 -0.58 17.67 8.42
N TYR A 96 -0.39 16.44 7.91
CA TYR A 96 0.78 15.59 8.19
C TYR A 96 1.98 15.98 7.32
N THR A 97 2.33 17.26 7.37
CA THR A 97 3.33 17.83 6.46
C THR A 97 4.72 17.24 6.65
N ASP A 98 5.05 16.78 7.85
CA ASP A 98 6.35 16.17 8.18
C ASP A 98 6.50 14.83 7.48
N HIS A 99 5.53 13.93 7.69
CA HIS A 99 5.43 12.65 6.99
C HIS A 99 5.37 12.79 5.48
N LYS A 100 4.69 13.81 4.96
CA LYS A 100 4.66 14.08 3.51
C LYS A 100 6.03 14.46 2.94
N ARG A 101 6.92 15.09 3.73
CA ARG A 101 8.29 15.41 3.30
C ARG A 101 9.21 14.19 3.28
N GLU A 102 8.85 13.12 3.98
CA GLU A 102 9.58 11.84 3.95
C GLU A 102 9.24 10.99 2.73
N LEU A 103 8.27 11.43 1.90
CA LEU A 103 7.81 10.71 0.74
C LEU A 103 8.16 11.43 -0.56
N GLU A 104 8.45 10.64 -1.58
CA GLU A 104 8.46 11.06 -2.97
C GLU A 104 7.35 10.36 -3.75
N VAL A 105 7.04 10.89 -4.93
CA VAL A 105 6.08 10.29 -5.85
C VAL A 105 6.86 9.75 -7.04
N ASN A 106 6.80 8.44 -7.26
CA ASN A 106 7.48 7.80 -8.37
C ASN A 106 6.78 8.10 -9.73
N GLU A 107 7.38 7.63 -10.83
CA GLU A 107 6.83 7.79 -12.18
C GLU A 107 5.42 7.19 -12.35
N ASN A 108 5.08 6.20 -11.52
CA ASN A 108 3.79 5.53 -11.50
C ASN A 108 2.73 6.23 -10.63
N GLN A 109 3.00 7.44 -10.14
CA GLN A 109 2.11 8.20 -9.26
C GLN A 109 1.86 7.53 -7.90
N GLN A 110 2.83 6.77 -7.40
CA GLN A 110 2.77 6.10 -6.11
C GLN A 110 3.70 6.78 -5.12
N TYR A 111 3.28 6.88 -3.86
CA TYR A 111 4.19 7.30 -2.80
C TYR A 111 5.27 6.25 -2.53
N GLN A 112 6.49 6.71 -2.30
CA GLN A 112 7.61 5.89 -1.82
C GLN A 112 8.34 6.67 -0.72
N ARG A 113 8.88 5.97 0.27
CA ARG A 113 9.74 6.60 1.26
C ARG A 113 11.01 7.05 0.57
N ILE A 114 11.43 8.29 0.82
CA ILE A 114 12.73 8.76 0.35
C ILE A 114 13.77 7.90 1.06
N GLU A 115 14.47 7.07 0.30
CA GLU A 115 15.64 6.37 0.80
C GLU A 115 16.68 7.44 1.12
N THR A 116 16.78 7.82 2.39
CA THR A 116 18.06 8.30 2.88
C THR A 116 19.01 7.14 2.64
N MET A 117 20.05 7.35 1.81
CA MET A 117 21.03 6.33 1.50
C MET A 117 21.66 5.81 2.79
N ASP A 118 21.06 4.80 3.39
CA ASP A 118 21.65 3.95 4.39
C ASP A 118 22.06 2.67 3.63
N PRO A 119 23.36 2.43 3.40
CA PRO A 119 23.86 1.48 2.41
C PRO A 119 23.54 -0.02 2.67
N ASN A 120 22.63 -0.35 3.59
CA ASN A 120 22.47 -1.70 4.13
C ASN A 120 21.09 -2.36 3.99
N CYS A 121 20.10 -1.74 3.34
CA CYS A 121 18.75 -2.33 3.30
C CYS A 121 18.30 -2.71 1.89
N ILE A 122 19.09 -3.56 1.23
CA ILE A 122 18.62 -4.34 0.08
C ILE A 122 17.67 -5.41 0.63
N HIS A 123 16.36 -5.18 0.56
CA HIS A 123 15.38 -6.25 0.73
C HIS A 123 15.45 -7.14 -0.51
N ASN A 124 16.25 -8.20 -0.39
CA ASN A 124 16.43 -9.22 -1.43
C ASN A 124 15.08 -9.90 -1.67
N VAL A 125 14.44 -9.60 -2.81
CA VAL A 125 13.28 -10.36 -3.28
C VAL A 125 13.80 -11.75 -3.62
N SER A 126 13.50 -12.73 -2.76
CA SER A 126 13.83 -14.13 -2.97
C SER A 126 13.34 -14.60 -4.34
N SER A 127 14.25 -14.73 -5.31
CA SER A 127 14.05 -15.55 -6.49
C SER A 127 14.07 -17.02 -6.05
N LEU A 128 12.90 -17.66 -5.96
CA LEU A 128 12.83 -19.10 -5.82
C LEU A 128 13.15 -19.72 -7.19
N ASP A 129 14.43 -19.93 -7.49
CA ASP A 129 14.84 -20.82 -8.56
C ASP A 129 14.65 -22.27 -8.09
N THR A 130 13.62 -22.93 -8.63
CA THR A 130 13.38 -24.36 -8.45
C THR A 130 14.49 -25.16 -9.14
N GLN A 131 15.48 -25.63 -8.39
CA GLN A 131 16.45 -26.60 -8.91
C GLN A 131 15.87 -28.02 -8.83
N VAL A 132 15.36 -28.52 -9.96
CA VAL A 132 15.08 -29.94 -10.15
C VAL A 132 16.42 -30.68 -10.27
N ARG A 133 16.75 -31.49 -9.26
CA ARG A 133 17.77 -32.54 -9.37
C ARG A 133 17.22 -33.85 -8.81
N LEU A 134 16.67 -34.67 -9.70
CA LEU A 134 16.50 -36.11 -9.47
C LEU A 134 17.36 -36.81 -10.51
N GLY A 135 18.53 -37.28 -10.09
CA GLY A 135 19.31 -38.25 -10.83
C GLY A 135 19.34 -39.55 -10.06
N LYS A 136 19.06 -40.68 -10.73
CA LYS A 136 19.76 -41.96 -10.50
C LYS A 136 19.38 -42.99 -11.55
N ASP A 137 20.12 -43.02 -12.66
CA ASP A 137 20.23 -44.23 -13.47
C ASP A 137 21.57 -44.88 -13.19
N ARG A 138 21.52 -46.05 -12.55
CA ARG A 138 22.63 -46.99 -12.44
C ARG A 138 22.08 -48.34 -12.87
N LEU A 139 22.39 -48.74 -14.09
CA LEU A 139 22.27 -50.14 -14.50
C LEU A 139 23.58 -50.55 -15.19
N GLU A 140 24.11 -51.63 -14.66
CA GLU A 140 25.34 -52.33 -15.01
C GLU A 140 25.20 -53.02 -16.38
N ILE A 141 26.32 -53.17 -17.10
CA ILE A 141 26.76 -54.36 -17.83
C ILE A 141 28.28 -54.24 -18.00
#